data_AF-A0A0V8RS70-F1
#
_entry.id   AF-A0A0V8RS70-F1
#
_cell.length_a   1.000
_cell.length_b   1.000
_cell.length_c   1.000
_cell.angle_alpha   90.00
_cell.angle_beta   90.00
_cell.angle_gamma   90.00
#
_symmetry.space_group_name_H-M   'P 1'
#
loop_
_entity.id
_entity.type
_entity.pdbx_description
1 polymer ?
#
loop_
_entity_poly.entity_id
_entity_poly.type
_entity_poly.pdbx_seq_one_letter_code
_entity_poly.pdbx_strand_id
1 'polypeptide(L)'
;MEVNYSTSRAFMLETGNLGVYVRRGYCGAVRQALQGISQIRGIASRDEVFWGPYVERAPSLLLIPGPDVFFDANIHAEPLHKGYMGVHEQHALVALAGDEVSAPPAGEERRASIYDITPTILAYLGLPLPHDTDGRPLADAFATGLNAAGKANYTSLFRRLRRLQLLKP
;
A
#
# COMPACT_ATOMS: atom_id res chain seq x y z
N MET A 1 26.85 7.06 -11.44
CA MET A 1 27.15 7.82 -10.21
C MET A 1 26.51 7.06 -9.06
N GLU A 2 27.27 6.60 -8.08
CA GLU A 2 26.71 5.86 -6.93
C GLU A 2 26.20 6.85 -5.88
N VAL A 3 24.97 6.68 -5.41
CA VAL A 3 24.36 7.58 -4.41
C VAL A 3 24.95 7.26 -3.03
N ASN A 4 25.65 8.21 -2.41
CA ASN A 4 26.10 8.06 -1.03
C ASN A 4 24.96 8.38 -0.04
N TYR A 5 24.24 7.34 0.38
CA TYR A 5 23.11 7.47 1.29
C TYR A 5 23.46 8.11 2.65
N SER A 6 24.69 7.93 3.14
CA SER A 6 25.11 8.44 4.46
C SER A 6 25.28 9.96 4.49
N THR A 7 25.63 10.56 3.35
CA THR A 7 25.88 12.01 3.25
C THR A 7 24.75 12.76 2.58
N SER A 8 23.86 12.07 1.85
CA SER A 8 22.72 12.67 1.18
C SER A 8 21.72 13.30 2.16
N ARG A 9 21.19 14.47 1.79
CA ARG A 9 20.09 15.14 2.53
C ARG A 9 18.75 14.49 2.24
N ALA A 10 18.57 14.02 1.01
CA ALA A 10 17.43 13.22 0.59
C ALA A 10 17.82 12.32 -0.58
N PHE A 11 17.11 11.21 -0.75
CA PHE A 11 17.26 10.31 -1.89
C PHE A 11 15.95 9.52 -2.12
N MET A 12 15.76 9.08 -3.36
CA MET A 12 14.73 8.11 -3.74
C MET A 12 15.45 6.80 -4.05
N LEU A 13 15.04 5.71 -3.39
CA LEU A 13 15.67 4.39 -3.61
C LEU A 13 15.15 3.72 -4.88
N GLU A 14 13.85 3.83 -5.12
CA GLU A 14 13.16 3.19 -6.22
C GLU A 14 11.98 4.07 -6.62
N THR A 15 11.84 4.35 -7.91
CA THR A 15 10.82 5.29 -8.38
C THR A 15 9.41 4.73 -8.28
N GLY A 16 9.25 3.41 -8.34
CA GLY A 16 7.96 2.73 -8.23
C GLY A 16 7.26 2.86 -6.87
N ASN A 17 8.00 3.14 -5.79
CA ASN A 17 7.40 3.36 -4.47
C ASN A 17 7.09 4.83 -4.17
N LEU A 18 7.46 5.75 -5.08
CA LEU A 18 7.22 7.19 -4.99
C LEU A 18 7.88 7.88 -3.77
N GLY A 19 8.71 7.16 -3.03
CA GLY A 19 9.20 7.53 -1.71
C GLY A 19 10.52 8.29 -1.74
N VAL A 20 10.56 9.40 -1.01
CA VAL A 20 11.77 10.17 -0.75
C VAL A 20 12.14 10.03 0.72
N TYR A 21 13.29 9.43 0.97
CA TYR A 21 13.89 9.35 2.30
C TYR A 21 14.65 10.63 2.57
N VAL A 22 14.32 11.30 3.68
CA VAL A 22 14.87 12.61 4.00
C VAL A 22 15.58 12.55 5.34
N ARG A 23 16.81 13.07 5.39
CA ARG A 23 17.57 13.22 6.63
C ARG A 23 16.82 14.15 7.58
N ARG A 24 16.80 13.78 8.87
CA ARG A 24 16.15 14.56 9.93
C ARG A 24 16.57 16.04 9.87
N GLY A 25 15.59 16.93 9.96
CA GLY A 25 15.78 18.39 9.88
C GLY A 25 15.71 18.97 8.46
N TYR A 26 15.72 18.15 7.41
CA TYR A 26 15.69 18.63 6.02
C TYR A 26 14.33 18.50 5.33
N CYS A 27 13.30 17.90 5.96
CA CYS A 27 11.98 17.70 5.33
C CYS A 27 11.37 18.98 4.75
N GLY A 28 11.44 20.10 5.49
CA GLY A 28 10.92 21.39 5.01
C GLY A 28 11.64 21.89 3.76
N ALA A 29 12.97 21.89 3.78
CA ALA A 29 13.79 22.35 2.65
C ALA A 29 13.62 21.44 1.41
N VAL A 30 13.56 20.12 1.60
CA VAL A 30 13.35 19.17 0.50
C VAL A 30 11.95 19.32 -0.08
N ARG A 31 10.92 19.42 0.76
CA ARG A 31 9.55 19.68 0.32
C ARG A 31 9.49 20.99 -0.48
N GLN A 32 10.09 22.07 0.01
CA GLN A 32 10.14 23.36 -0.69
C GLN A 32 10.86 23.28 -2.03
N ALA A 33 11.98 22.54 -2.11
CA ALA A 33 12.73 22.38 -3.35
C ALA A 33 11.95 21.61 -4.44
N LEU A 34 11.06 20.70 -4.01
CA LEU A 34 10.21 19.91 -4.91
C LEU A 34 8.87 20.62 -5.19
N GLN A 35 8.44 21.53 -4.31
CA GLN A 35 7.28 22.38 -4.51
C GLN A 35 7.54 23.35 -5.69
N GLY A 36 6.83 23.13 -6.80
CA GLY A 36 6.94 23.95 -8.01
C GLY A 36 7.30 23.17 -9.26
N ILE A 37 7.68 21.90 -9.14
CA ILE A 37 7.85 21.00 -10.29
C ILE A 37 6.45 20.62 -10.80
N SER A 38 6.11 21.02 -12.03
CA SER A 38 4.75 20.87 -12.57
C SER A 38 4.31 19.40 -12.76
N GLN A 39 5.26 18.48 -12.88
CA GLN A 39 5.01 17.04 -12.96
C GLN A 39 4.67 16.40 -11.59
N ILE A 40 4.91 17.11 -10.49
CA ILE A 40 4.56 16.65 -9.13
C ILE A 40 3.20 17.23 -8.76
N ARG A 41 2.16 16.41 -8.81
CA ARG A 41 0.78 16.79 -8.44
C ARG A 41 0.66 17.09 -6.94
N GLY A 42 1.40 16.37 -6.12
CA GLY A 42 1.32 16.52 -4.67
C GLY A 42 2.52 15.93 -3.94
N ILE A 43 2.70 16.35 -2.69
CA ILE A 43 3.73 15.82 -1.80
C ILE A 43 3.05 15.52 -0.47
N ALA A 44 2.96 14.24 -0.13
CA ALA A 44 2.43 13.79 1.15
C ALA A 44 3.58 13.44 2.10
N SER A 45 3.37 13.58 3.40
CA SER A 45 4.21 12.98 4.44
C SER A 45 3.76 11.55 4.73
N ARG A 46 4.67 10.74 5.27
CA ARG A 46 4.32 9.37 5.70
C ARG A 46 3.13 9.32 6.65
N ASP A 47 3.02 10.30 7.56
CA ASP A 47 2.01 10.30 8.61
C ASP A 47 0.61 10.66 8.08
N GLU A 48 0.54 11.24 6.87
CA GLU A 48 -0.72 11.48 6.16
C GLU A 48 -1.22 10.24 5.40
N VAL A 49 -0.32 9.30 5.06
CA VAL A 49 -0.62 8.16 4.17
C VAL A 49 -0.63 6.82 4.90
N PHE A 50 0.27 6.65 5.85
CA PHE A 50 0.51 5.38 6.53
C PHE A 50 0.21 5.49 8.03
N TRP A 51 -0.16 4.37 8.63
CA TRP A 51 -0.41 4.27 10.07
C TRP A 51 0.18 2.98 10.65
N GLY A 52 0.15 2.88 11.98
CA GLY A 52 0.56 1.68 12.71
C GLY A 52 2.02 1.70 13.18
N PRO A 53 2.46 0.60 13.80
CA PRO A 53 3.72 0.55 14.57
C PRO A 53 4.99 0.68 13.72
N TYR A 54 4.87 0.63 12.39
CA TYR A 54 5.97 0.68 11.45
C TYR A 54 5.99 1.94 10.59
N VAL A 55 5.13 2.93 10.86
CA VAL A 55 5.04 4.18 10.09
C VAL A 55 6.39 4.88 9.97
N GLU A 56 7.22 4.82 11.01
CA GLU A 56 8.57 5.41 11.03
C GLU A 56 9.54 4.81 9.99
N ARG A 57 9.24 3.60 9.48
CA ARG A 57 10.05 2.93 8.44
C ARG A 57 9.65 3.36 7.04
N ALA A 58 8.51 4.04 6.87
CA ALA A 58 8.06 4.54 5.58
C ALA A 58 8.92 5.73 5.11
N PRO A 59 8.97 6.01 3.79
CA PRO A 59 9.65 7.18 3.25
C PRO A 59 9.13 8.48 3.88
N SER A 60 10.02 9.42 4.21
CA SER A 60 9.65 10.66 4.89
C SER A 60 8.61 11.49 4.11
N LEU A 61 8.71 11.47 2.78
CA LEU A 61 7.79 12.11 1.85
C LEU A 61 7.41 11.14 0.73
N LEU A 62 6.20 11.27 0.20
CA LEU A 62 5.74 10.61 -1.03
C LEU A 62 5.45 11.65 -2.10
N LEU A 63 5.99 11.42 -3.30
CA LEU A 63 5.73 12.26 -4.46
C LEU A 63 4.57 11.69 -5.26
N ILE A 64 3.49 12.44 -5.34
CA ILE A 64 2.32 12.06 -6.11
C ILE A 64 2.51 12.61 -7.52
N PRO A 65 2.69 11.75 -8.55
CA PRO A 65 2.87 12.22 -9.91
C PRO A 65 1.59 12.85 -10.46
N GLY A 66 1.75 13.72 -11.46
CA GLY A 66 0.67 14.17 -12.32
C GLY A 66 0.06 13.04 -13.15
N PRO A 67 -1.09 13.30 -13.81
CA PRO A 67 -1.63 12.38 -14.80
C PRO A 67 -0.58 12.06 -15.87
N ASP A 68 -0.47 10.78 -16.24
CA ASP A 68 0.47 10.28 -17.26
C ASP A 68 1.96 10.61 -16.98
N VAL A 69 2.31 10.84 -15.71
CA VAL A 69 3.69 11.10 -15.26
C VAL A 69 4.22 9.91 -14.47
N PHE A 70 5.46 9.54 -14.74
CA PHE A 70 6.23 8.59 -13.95
C PHE A 70 7.64 9.16 -13.70
N PHE A 71 8.22 8.89 -12.54
CA PHE A 71 9.60 9.27 -12.24
C PHE A 71 10.53 8.18 -12.73
N ASP A 72 11.54 8.54 -13.52
CA ASP A 72 12.55 7.59 -13.98
C ASP A 72 13.88 7.85 -13.26
N ALA A 73 14.61 6.78 -12.95
CA ALA A 73 15.96 6.81 -12.40
C ALA A 73 17.04 6.67 -13.49
N ASN A 74 16.65 6.35 -14.73
CA ASN A 74 17.57 6.29 -15.85
C ASN A 74 18.05 7.69 -16.26
N ILE A 75 19.27 7.75 -16.80
CA ILE A 75 19.83 8.98 -17.33
C ILE A 75 19.34 9.18 -18.75
N HIS A 76 18.63 10.28 -18.97
CA HIS A 76 18.16 10.72 -20.28
C HIS A 76 18.86 12.00 -20.70
N ALA A 77 18.89 12.28 -22.00
CA ALA A 77 19.42 13.53 -22.52
C ALA A 77 18.58 14.74 -22.09
N GLU A 78 17.27 14.54 -21.98
CA GLU A 78 16.29 15.54 -21.56
C GLU A 78 15.65 15.15 -20.22
N PRO A 79 15.31 16.12 -19.36
CA PRO A 79 14.67 15.83 -18.07
C PRO A 79 13.23 15.32 -18.22
N LEU A 80 12.61 15.55 -19.39
CA LEU A 80 11.29 15.06 -19.73
C LEU A 80 11.35 14.37 -21.08
N HIS A 81 10.90 13.12 -21.12
CA HIS A 81 10.68 12.40 -22.37
C HIS A 81 9.26 11.86 -22.40
N LYS A 82 8.72 11.69 -23.61
CA LYS A 82 7.46 10.97 -23.83
C LYS A 82 7.78 9.56 -24.32
N GLY A 83 7.01 8.59 -23.85
CA GLY A 83 7.19 7.19 -24.24
C GLY A 83 6.05 6.34 -23.72
N TYR A 84 5.98 5.10 -24.20
CA TYR A 84 5.08 4.09 -23.67
C TYR A 84 5.84 3.27 -22.64
N MET A 85 5.35 3.28 -21.40
CA MET A 85 5.93 2.49 -20.32
C MET A 85 4.81 1.81 -19.54
N GLY A 86 5.06 0.57 -19.12
CA GLY A 86 4.24 -0.10 -18.12
C GLY A 86 4.54 0.50 -16.76
N VAL A 87 3.53 1.04 -16.09
CA VAL A 87 3.63 1.61 -14.75
C VAL A 87 2.67 0.90 -13.80
N HIS A 88 2.96 0.95 -12.51
CA HIS A 88 2.04 0.44 -11.49
C HIS A 88 0.91 1.44 -11.23
N GLU A 89 -0.32 0.97 -11.24
CA GLU A 89 -1.53 1.75 -10.95
C GLU A 89 -1.96 1.54 -9.49
N GLN A 90 -2.45 2.59 -8.84
CA GLN A 90 -2.94 2.51 -7.46
C GLN A 90 -4.31 1.83 -7.38
N HIS A 91 -5.11 1.94 -8.44
CA HIS A 91 -6.38 1.25 -8.58
C HIS A 91 -6.17 -0.17 -9.12
N ALA A 92 -6.58 -1.16 -8.34
CA ALA A 92 -6.55 -2.56 -8.74
C ALA A 92 -7.95 -3.05 -9.13
N LEU A 93 -8.00 -4.21 -9.80
CA LEU A 93 -9.23 -4.95 -10.07
C LEU A 93 -9.34 -6.12 -9.09
N VAL A 94 -10.52 -6.29 -8.50
CA VAL A 94 -10.90 -7.52 -7.79
C VAL A 94 -12.05 -8.17 -8.54
N ALA A 95 -11.97 -9.48 -8.73
CA ALA A 95 -13.02 -10.29 -9.34
C ALA A 95 -13.36 -11.45 -8.40
N LEU A 96 -14.66 -11.64 -8.15
CA LEU A 96 -15.19 -12.77 -7.39
C LEU A 96 -16.10 -13.59 -8.31
N ALA A 97 -16.07 -14.91 -8.18
CA ALA A 97 -16.90 -15.82 -8.95
C ALA A 97 -17.30 -17.03 -8.10
N GLY A 98 -18.58 -17.40 -8.17
CA GLY A 98 -19.16 -18.54 -7.45
C GLY A 98 -20.67 -18.42 -7.38
N ASP A 99 -21.35 -19.52 -7.07
CA ASP A 99 -22.82 -19.60 -7.08
C ASP A 99 -23.49 -18.59 -6.13
N GLU A 100 -22.81 -18.25 -5.03
CA GLU A 100 -23.30 -17.28 -4.04
C GLU A 100 -22.87 -15.83 -4.32
N VAL A 101 -22.02 -15.60 -5.32
CA VAL A 101 -21.53 -14.27 -5.66
C VAL A 101 -22.60 -13.51 -6.46
N SER A 102 -22.96 -12.32 -5.97
CA SER A 102 -23.92 -11.45 -6.64
C SER A 102 -23.19 -10.34 -7.41
N ALA A 103 -23.66 -10.02 -8.62
CA ALA A 103 -23.21 -8.82 -9.31
C ALA A 103 -23.73 -7.57 -8.57
N PRO A 104 -22.99 -6.45 -8.57
CA PRO A 104 -23.54 -5.18 -8.10
C PRO A 104 -24.72 -4.75 -8.98
N PRO A 105 -25.63 -3.91 -8.47
CA PRO A 105 -26.67 -3.29 -9.29
C PRO A 105 -26.08 -2.59 -10.51
N ALA A 106 -26.85 -2.52 -11.60
CA ALA A 106 -26.41 -1.90 -12.83
C ALA A 106 -26.03 -0.42 -12.60
N GLY A 107 -24.79 -0.05 -12.94
CA GLY A 107 -24.27 1.31 -12.75
C GLY A 107 -23.68 1.58 -11.36
N GLU A 108 -23.63 0.59 -10.47
CA GLU A 108 -22.98 0.71 -9.17
C GLU A 108 -21.62 -0.02 -9.16
N GLU A 109 -20.60 0.68 -8.64
CA GLU A 109 -19.29 0.09 -8.38
C GLU A 109 -19.15 -0.25 -6.90
N ARG A 110 -18.81 -1.50 -6.59
CA ARG A 110 -18.42 -1.87 -5.23
C ARG A 110 -16.99 -1.45 -4.97
N ARG A 111 -16.82 -0.53 -4.03
CA ARG A 111 -15.50 -0.15 -3.53
C ARG A 111 -14.96 -1.27 -2.65
N ALA A 112 -13.79 -1.78 -3.03
CA ALA A 112 -13.03 -2.73 -2.24
C ALA A 112 -11.64 -2.17 -1.96
N SER A 113 -11.10 -2.48 -0.79
CA SER A 113 -9.70 -2.30 -0.47
C SER A 113 -8.96 -3.63 -0.58
N ILE A 114 -7.65 -3.59 -0.83
CA ILE A 114 -6.79 -4.78 -0.74
C ILE A 114 -6.88 -5.43 0.65
N TYR A 115 -7.15 -4.62 1.69
CA TYR A 115 -7.32 -5.10 3.06
C TYR A 115 -8.60 -5.92 3.26
N ASP A 116 -9.55 -5.87 2.32
CA ASP A 116 -10.83 -6.59 2.40
C ASP A 116 -10.73 -8.03 1.89
N ILE A 117 -9.67 -8.37 1.15
CA ILE A 117 -9.50 -9.70 0.52
C ILE A 117 -9.43 -10.81 1.58
N THR A 118 -8.49 -10.69 2.53
CA THR A 118 -8.31 -11.68 3.59
C THR A 118 -9.56 -11.86 4.46
N PRO A 119 -10.20 -10.81 5.00
CA PRO A 119 -11.41 -10.99 5.79
C PRO A 119 -12.58 -11.55 4.98
N THR A 120 -12.68 -11.25 3.68
CA THR A 120 -13.69 -11.86 2.81
C THR A 120 -13.48 -13.37 2.68
N ILE A 121 -12.25 -13.82 2.43
CA ILE A 121 -11.93 -15.25 2.31
C ILE A 121 -12.21 -15.98 3.64
N LEU A 122 -11.79 -15.42 4.77
CA LEU A 122 -12.02 -16.06 6.08
C LEU A 122 -13.51 -16.12 6.43
N ALA A 123 -14.27 -15.05 6.17
CA ALA A 123 -15.71 -15.04 6.39
C ALA A 123 -16.43 -16.07 5.49
N TYR A 124 -16.05 -16.16 4.22
CA TYR A 124 -16.56 -17.18 3.30
C TYR A 124 -16.32 -18.61 3.79
N LEU A 125 -15.17 -18.86 4.42
CA LEU A 125 -14.84 -20.16 5.02
C LEU A 125 -15.45 -20.40 6.41
N GLY A 126 -16.23 -19.45 6.95
CA GLY A 126 -16.75 -19.53 8.32
C GLY A 126 -15.67 -19.50 9.40
N LEU A 127 -14.50 -18.90 9.10
CA LEU A 127 -13.38 -18.78 10.04
C LEU A 127 -13.41 -17.44 10.79
N PRO A 128 -12.86 -17.37 12.01
CA PRO A 128 -12.76 -16.09 12.72
C PRO A 128 -11.73 -15.17 12.05
N LEU A 129 -11.96 -13.86 12.15
CA LEU A 129 -11.01 -12.87 11.65
C LEU A 129 -9.86 -12.66 12.64
N PRO A 130 -8.63 -12.36 12.18
CA PRO A 130 -7.60 -11.82 13.05
C PRO A 130 -8.12 -10.60 13.82
N HIS A 131 -7.82 -10.54 15.11
CA HIS A 131 -8.27 -9.44 15.97
C HIS A 131 -7.77 -8.04 15.52
N ASP A 132 -6.67 -8.05 14.77
CA ASP A 132 -5.87 -6.96 14.22
C ASP A 132 -6.11 -6.79 12.70
N THR A 133 -7.27 -7.20 12.19
CA THR A 133 -7.67 -7.00 10.78
C THR A 133 -8.04 -5.55 10.51
N ASP A 134 -7.41 -4.91 9.50
CA ASP A 134 -7.73 -3.54 9.07
C ASP A 134 -8.98 -3.44 8.18
N GLY A 135 -9.16 -4.39 7.26
CA GLY A 135 -10.29 -4.40 6.32
C GLY A 135 -11.54 -5.07 6.86
N ARG A 136 -12.51 -5.30 5.97
CA ARG A 136 -13.79 -5.93 6.28
C ARG A 136 -14.19 -6.97 5.22
N PRO A 137 -15.03 -7.96 5.56
CA PRO A 137 -15.61 -8.82 4.54
C PRO A 137 -16.45 -8.01 3.55
N LEU A 138 -16.30 -8.30 2.26
CA LEU A 138 -17.16 -7.78 1.17
C LEU A 138 -18.50 -8.52 1.20
N ALA A 139 -19.25 -8.39 2.29
CA ALA A 139 -20.47 -9.16 2.55
C ALA A 139 -21.58 -8.88 1.53
N ASP A 140 -21.61 -7.66 1.00
CA ASP A 140 -22.52 -7.23 -0.07
C ASP A 140 -22.21 -7.89 -1.42
N ALA A 141 -21.05 -8.54 -1.57
CA ALA A 141 -20.71 -9.32 -2.76
C ALA A 141 -21.36 -10.71 -2.81
N PHE A 142 -22.12 -11.10 -1.79
CA PHE A 142 -22.71 -12.43 -1.66
C PHE A 142 -24.22 -12.33 -1.41
N ALA A 143 -25.01 -13.19 -2.06
CA ALA A 143 -26.48 -13.15 -2.02
C ALA A 143 -27.05 -13.41 -0.61
N THR A 144 -26.40 -14.27 0.17
CA THR A 144 -26.80 -14.65 1.53
C THR A 144 -26.12 -13.80 2.62
N GLY A 145 -25.25 -12.86 2.22
CA GLY A 145 -24.37 -12.11 3.11
C GLY A 145 -23.23 -12.98 3.67
N LEU A 146 -22.12 -12.35 4.06
CA LEU A 146 -21.01 -13.02 4.74
C LEU A 146 -20.88 -12.59 6.19
N ASN A 147 -20.76 -13.57 7.08
CA ASN A 147 -20.47 -13.34 8.50
C ASN A 147 -19.30 -14.21 8.94
N ALA A 148 -18.27 -13.59 9.51
CA ALA A 148 -17.17 -14.33 10.12
C ALA A 148 -17.58 -14.96 11.45
N ALA A 149 -16.95 -16.06 11.84
CA ALA A 149 -17.22 -16.76 13.11
C ALA A 149 -16.65 -16.05 14.36
N GLY A 150 -16.52 -14.72 14.32
CA GLY A 150 -15.96 -13.89 15.39
C GLY A 150 -14.52 -13.42 15.12
N LYS A 151 -13.76 -13.15 16.20
CA LYS A 151 -12.35 -12.71 16.15
C LYS A 151 -11.43 -13.67 16.89
N ALA A 152 -10.21 -13.84 16.41
CA ALA A 152 -9.17 -14.68 17.01
C ALA A 152 -7.80 -13.99 17.02
N ASN A 153 -6.95 -14.33 17.99
CA ASN A 153 -5.58 -13.80 18.09
C ASN A 153 -4.55 -14.79 17.50
N TYR A 154 -4.57 -14.94 16.17
CA TYR A 154 -3.68 -15.83 15.44
C TYR A 154 -2.20 -15.50 15.67
N THR A 155 -1.86 -14.23 15.75
CA THR A 155 -0.48 -13.75 15.95
C THR A 155 0.11 -14.25 17.27
N SER A 156 -0.64 -14.19 18.37
CA SER A 156 -0.20 -14.71 19.66
C SER A 156 -0.06 -16.22 19.67
N LEU A 157 -1.01 -16.94 19.04
CA LEU A 157 -0.94 -18.39 18.90
C LEU A 157 0.30 -18.81 18.11
N PHE A 158 0.54 -18.20 16.95
CA PHE A 158 1.69 -18.47 16.10
C PHE A 158 3.02 -18.24 16.85
N ARG A 159 3.15 -17.12 17.58
CA ARG A 159 4.35 -16.83 18.38
C ARG A 159 4.59 -17.89 19.45
N ARG A 160 3.54 -18.37 20.13
CA ARG A 160 3.66 -19.45 21.14
C ARG A 160 4.12 -20.76 20.49
N LEU A 161 3.50 -21.16 19.38
CA LEU A 161 3.87 -22.38 18.65
C LEU A 161 5.30 -22.33 18.10
N ARG A 162 5.71 -21.20 17.51
CA ARG A 162 7.07 -21.01 17.00
C ARG A 162 8.12 -21.12 18.10
N ARG A 163 7.86 -20.56 19.29
CA ARG A 163 8.75 -20.72 20.46
C ARG A 163 8.89 -22.19 20.87
N LEU A 164 7.78 -22.93 20.93
CA LEU A 164 7.80 -24.36 21.27
C LEU A 164 8.55 -25.21 20.23
N GLN A 165 8.44 -24.88 18.94
CA GLN A 165 9.19 -25.56 17.88
C GLN A 165 10.70 -25.35 18.02
N LEU A 166 11.14 -24.14 18.38
CA LEU A 166 12.56 -23.82 18.58
C LEU A 166 13.15 -24.46 19.85
N LEU A 167 12.29 -24.96 20.75
CA LEU A 167 12.69 -25.68 21.97
C LEU A 167 12.73 -27.20 21.79
N LYS A 168 12.33 -27.71 20.61
CA LYS A 168 12.53 -29.13 20.29
C LYS A 168 14.04 -29.35 20.01
N PRO A 169 14.68 -30.33 20.68
CA PRO A 169 16.10 -30.64 20.50
C PRO A 169 16.42 -31.14 19.09
#